data_AF-A0A1F9AGJ5-F1
#
_entry.id   AF-A0A1F9AGJ5-F1
#
_cell.length_a   1.000
_cell.length_b   1.000
_cell.length_c   1.000
_cell.angle_alpha   90.00
_cell.angle_beta   90.00
_cell.angle_gamma   90.00
#
_symmetry.space_group_name_H-M   'P 1'
#
loop_
_entity.id
_entity.type
_entity.pdbx_description
1 polymer ?
#
loop_
_entity_poly.entity_id
_entity_poly.type
_entity_poly.pdbx_seq_one_letter_code
_entity_poly.pdbx_strand_id
1 'polypeptide(L)'
;MLNLKSKIQNPKSKIQNCILVLGGLSLLGLGGPVVEKTREGNRAYQAGQFDQAQSLYVEARSGVEAKSEDAFRLHLNLGDALYQQKKYGEARKEFEQAQASETMELQAQAAYNIGNTYFKEAMQTRDQNQALELLKQAVASYRKTLELTPDDEDAKYNLEVVRRHLDVKQQQQQPQPQPQPQAGNTAEKQEQEQAQAQPQPQAGGTAGEEPKPAAGEQKKPEELSQEEAERLLDAMQAQEEEQQKERFQINAEGRPGGRDW
;
A
#
# COMPACT_ATOMS: atom_id res chain seq x y z
N MET A 1 40.97 -23.03 9.17
CA MET A 1 39.63 -23.44 9.63
C MET A 1 39.17 -22.48 10.72
N LEU A 2 38.37 -21.47 10.35
CA LEU A 2 37.67 -20.60 11.30
C LEU A 2 36.24 -20.45 10.78
N ASN A 3 35.31 -20.56 11.73
CA ASN A 3 33.96 -21.06 11.58
C ASN A 3 33.02 -19.98 10.99
N LEU A 4 32.48 -20.24 9.80
CA LEU A 4 31.45 -19.43 9.12
C LEU A 4 30.05 -19.88 9.61
N LYS A 5 29.60 -19.43 10.78
CA LYS A 5 28.16 -19.51 11.13
C LYS A 5 27.70 -18.30 11.94
N SER A 6 26.54 -17.80 11.52
CA SER A 6 25.65 -16.80 12.13
C SER A 6 26.05 -15.32 12.07
N LYS A 7 25.99 -14.74 10.86
CA LYS A 7 25.40 -13.40 10.67
C LYS A 7 24.28 -13.50 9.63
N ILE A 8 23.24 -14.28 9.96
CA ILE A 8 21.90 -13.99 9.42
C ILE A 8 21.37 -12.87 10.31
N GLN A 9 21.71 -11.63 9.93
CA GLN A 9 20.94 -10.49 10.41
C GLN A 9 19.53 -10.70 9.87
N ASN A 10 18.60 -11.05 10.75
CA ASN A 10 17.17 -10.98 10.50
C ASN A 10 16.86 -9.60 9.90
N PRO A 11 16.35 -9.51 8.65
CA PRO A 11 15.82 -8.26 8.13
C PRO A 11 14.47 -8.02 8.81
N LYS A 12 14.50 -7.53 10.05
CA LYS A 12 13.29 -6.98 10.68
C LYS A 12 12.87 -5.76 9.85
N SER A 13 11.84 -5.96 9.04
CA SER A 13 10.80 -4.99 8.67
C SER A 13 11.30 -3.56 8.39
N LYS A 14 11.71 -3.31 7.15
CA LYS A 14 11.55 -1.98 6.52
C LYS A 14 10.10 -1.81 6.03
N ILE A 15 9.13 -2.16 6.86
CA ILE A 15 7.74 -1.80 6.61
C ILE A 15 7.65 -0.40 7.16
N GLN A 16 7.82 0.56 6.26
CA GLN A 16 7.69 1.98 6.55
C GLN A 16 6.37 2.19 7.29
N ASN A 17 6.55 2.61 8.53
CA ASN A 17 5.66 3.41 9.33
C ASN A 17 4.54 4.12 8.53
N CYS A 18 3.42 3.44 8.22
CA CYS A 18 2.14 4.12 8.07
C CYS A 18 1.73 4.67 9.45
N ILE A 19 2.46 5.68 9.92
CA ILE A 19 2.12 6.46 11.10
C ILE A 19 0.86 7.20 10.71
N LEU A 20 -0.26 6.81 11.31
CA LEU A 20 -1.36 7.75 11.50
C LEU A 20 -0.76 8.91 12.26
N VAL A 21 -0.55 10.02 11.56
CA VAL A 21 -0.01 11.25 12.13
C VAL A 21 -1.12 11.83 13.00
N LEU A 22 -1.26 11.30 14.22
CA LEU A 22 -1.96 11.99 15.29
C LEU A 22 -1.15 13.27 15.52
N GLY A 23 -1.62 14.37 14.93
CA GLY A 23 -0.91 15.65 14.91
C GLY A 23 -0.36 15.99 16.28
N GLY A 24 0.96 15.98 16.40
CA GLY A 24 1.67 16.19 17.66
C GLY A 24 1.29 17.52 18.29
N LEU A 25 0.90 17.46 19.58
CA LEU A 25 0.43 18.60 20.36
C LEU A 25 1.62 19.28 21.05
N SER A 26 2.04 20.45 20.59
CA SER A 26 2.78 21.40 21.43
C SER A 26 1.83 22.49 21.92
N LEU A 27 1.08 22.17 22.98
CA LEU A 27 0.25 23.15 23.71
C LEU A 27 0.79 23.25 25.13
N LEU A 28 1.65 24.24 25.34
CA LEU A 28 1.95 24.80 26.66
C LEU A 28 0.70 25.55 27.17
N GLY A 29 -0.26 24.79 27.67
CA GLY A 29 -1.49 25.30 28.29
C GLY A 29 -2.03 24.28 29.27
N LEU A 30 -2.07 24.65 30.55
CA LEU A 30 -2.55 23.82 31.65
C LEU A 30 -3.99 23.30 31.38
N GLY A 31 -4.12 22.01 31.03
CA GLY A 31 -5.25 21.10 31.27
C GLY A 31 -6.69 21.63 31.23
N GLY A 32 -7.14 22.24 30.13
CA GLY A 32 -8.55 22.59 29.94
C GLY A 32 -9.42 21.40 29.47
N PRO A 33 -10.76 21.48 29.58
CA PRO A 33 -11.69 20.40 29.18
C PRO A 33 -11.47 19.90 27.74
N VAL A 34 -11.13 20.78 26.80
CA VAL A 34 -10.80 20.40 25.41
C VAL A 34 -9.61 19.45 25.34
N VAL A 35 -8.54 19.74 26.08
CA VAL A 35 -7.31 18.92 26.10
C VAL A 35 -7.59 17.56 26.73
N GLU A 36 -8.36 17.53 27.81
CA GLU A 36 -8.76 16.28 28.47
C GLU A 36 -9.58 15.40 27.54
N LYS A 37 -10.63 15.96 26.90
CA LYS A 37 -11.49 15.24 25.95
C LYS A 37 -10.74 14.77 24.71
N THR A 38 -9.82 15.58 24.19
CA THR A 38 -8.94 15.18 23.09
C THR A 38 -8.08 13.99 23.50
N ARG A 39 -7.51 14.01 24.72
CA ARG A 39 -6.67 12.92 25.23
C ARG A 39 -7.48 11.64 25.49
N GLU A 40 -8.69 11.76 26.01
CA GLU A 40 -9.63 10.64 26.15
C GLU A 40 -9.98 10.06 24.78
N GLY A 41 -10.27 10.91 23.79
CA GLY A 41 -10.56 10.50 22.42
C GLY A 41 -9.39 9.74 21.81
N ASN A 42 -8.16 10.24 21.98
CA ASN A 42 -6.94 9.57 21.53
C ASN A 42 -6.76 8.19 22.18
N ARG A 43 -7.01 8.07 23.50
CA ARG A 43 -6.98 6.76 24.18
C ARG A 43 -8.04 5.81 23.65
N ALA A 44 -9.28 6.27 23.49
CA ALA A 44 -10.35 5.46 22.92
C ALA A 44 -10.01 5.00 21.50
N TYR A 45 -9.43 5.89 20.68
CA TYR A 45 -8.97 5.57 19.33
C TYR A 45 -7.89 4.48 19.34
N GLN A 46 -6.87 4.63 20.20
CA GLN A 46 -5.80 3.64 20.35
C GLN A 46 -6.30 2.29 20.86
N ALA A 47 -7.37 2.29 21.66
CA ALA A 47 -8.05 1.09 22.13
C ALA A 47 -9.02 0.47 21.10
N GLY A 48 -9.12 1.04 19.89
CA GLY A 48 -10.06 0.58 18.85
C GLY A 48 -11.52 0.95 19.09
N GLN A 49 -11.81 1.78 20.10
CA GLN A 49 -13.15 2.23 20.48
C GLN A 49 -13.54 3.46 19.66
N PHE A 50 -13.67 3.28 18.34
CA PHE A 50 -13.80 4.40 17.41
C PHE A 50 -15.07 5.23 17.56
N ASP A 51 -16.20 4.63 17.97
CA ASP A 51 -17.45 5.36 18.25
C ASP A 51 -17.31 6.29 19.48
N GLN A 52 -16.60 5.81 20.50
CA GLN A 52 -16.29 6.61 21.69
C GLN A 52 -15.30 7.72 21.34
N ALA A 53 -14.25 7.42 20.58
CA ALA A 53 -13.29 8.42 20.11
C ALA A 53 -13.99 9.53 19.31
N GLN A 54 -14.87 9.16 18.37
CA GLN A 54 -15.67 10.10 17.59
C GLN A 54 -16.47 11.05 18.51
N SER A 55 -17.18 10.49 19.49
CA SER A 55 -18.00 11.28 20.42
C SER A 55 -17.17 12.28 21.24
N LEU A 56 -16.00 11.84 21.72
CA LEU A 56 -15.07 12.67 22.50
C LEU A 56 -14.44 13.78 21.67
N TYR A 57 -14.09 13.53 20.40
CA TYR A 57 -13.58 14.56 19.50
C TYR A 57 -14.65 15.60 19.13
N VAL A 58 -15.91 15.18 18.95
CA VAL A 58 -17.02 16.11 18.74
C VAL A 58 -17.23 17.01 19.96
N GLU A 59 -17.18 16.44 21.16
CA GLU A 59 -17.28 17.20 22.41
C GLU A 59 -16.11 18.20 22.54
N ALA A 60 -14.87 17.76 22.32
CA ALA A 60 -13.70 18.62 22.35
C ALA A 60 -13.81 19.79 21.34
N ARG A 61 -14.27 19.51 20.11
CA ARG A 61 -14.41 20.50 19.04
C ARG A 61 -15.44 21.58 19.38
N SER A 62 -16.47 21.25 20.15
CA SER A 62 -17.47 22.23 20.59
C SER A 62 -16.92 23.31 21.53
N GLY A 63 -15.76 23.04 22.16
CA GLY A 63 -15.10 23.96 23.08
C GLY A 63 -14.03 24.87 22.46
N VAL A 64 -13.85 24.85 21.14
CA VAL A 64 -12.85 25.67 20.43
C VAL A 64 -13.48 26.56 19.36
N GLU A 65 -12.79 27.62 18.96
CA GLU A 65 -13.22 28.47 17.86
C GLU A 65 -13.14 27.71 16.53
N ALA A 66 -14.19 27.79 15.71
CA ALA A 66 -14.38 26.95 14.52
C ALA A 66 -13.25 27.04 13.47
N LYS A 67 -12.48 28.13 13.44
CA LYS A 67 -11.34 28.33 12.51
C LYS A 67 -9.99 28.37 13.22
N SER A 68 -9.93 27.90 14.46
CA SER A 68 -8.67 27.76 15.19
C SER A 68 -7.89 26.53 14.73
N GLU A 69 -6.58 26.57 14.95
CA GLU A 69 -5.70 25.42 14.68
C GLU A 69 -6.13 24.16 15.46
N ASP A 70 -6.64 24.34 16.67
CA ASP A 70 -7.18 23.24 17.49
C ASP A 70 -8.42 22.61 16.86
N ALA A 71 -9.31 23.43 16.27
CA ALA A 71 -10.46 22.92 15.53
C ALA A 71 -10.02 22.07 14.32
N PHE A 72 -9.03 22.54 13.55
CA PHE A 72 -8.52 21.79 12.40
C PHE A 72 -7.85 20.46 12.81
N ARG A 73 -7.10 20.43 13.92
CA ARG A 73 -6.56 19.18 14.48
C ARG A 73 -7.65 18.22 14.93
N LEU A 74 -8.73 18.74 15.53
CA LEU A 74 -9.87 17.93 15.94
C LEU A 74 -10.66 17.38 14.75
N HIS A 75 -10.74 18.13 13.65
CA HIS A 75 -11.27 17.64 12.38
C HIS A 75 -10.45 16.46 11.83
N LEU A 76 -9.10 16.51 11.89
CA LEU A 76 -8.26 15.35 11.53
C LEU A 76 -8.58 14.13 12.40
N ASN A 77 -8.55 14.28 13.71
CA ASN A 77 -8.78 13.16 14.64
C ASN A 77 -10.19 12.55 14.48
N LEU A 78 -11.20 13.38 14.24
CA LEU A 78 -12.55 12.94 13.97
C LEU A 78 -12.65 12.19 12.64
N GLY A 79 -12.01 12.71 11.59
CA GLY A 79 -11.90 12.04 10.30
C GLY A 79 -11.23 10.67 10.43
N ASP A 80 -10.17 10.56 11.23
CA ASP A 80 -9.48 9.29 11.49
C ASP A 80 -10.40 8.28 12.18
N ALA A 81 -11.19 8.70 13.18
CA ALA A 81 -12.16 7.82 13.84
C ALA A 81 -13.22 7.33 12.85
N LEU A 82 -13.76 8.22 12.01
CA LEU A 82 -14.74 7.87 10.97
C LEU A 82 -14.17 6.95 9.90
N TYR A 83 -12.90 7.16 9.52
CA TYR A 83 -12.19 6.29 8.57
C TYR A 83 -12.08 4.86 9.11
N GLN A 84 -11.73 4.68 10.39
CA GLN A 84 -11.68 3.37 11.02
C GLN A 84 -13.06 2.70 11.13
N GLN A 85 -14.12 3.49 11.27
CA GLN A 85 -15.51 3.03 11.17
C GLN A 85 -15.96 2.72 9.72
N LYS A 86 -15.07 2.86 8.72
CA LYS A 86 -15.34 2.71 7.28
C LYS A 86 -16.35 3.71 6.72
N LYS A 87 -16.58 4.82 7.43
CA LYS A 87 -17.45 5.93 7.00
C LYS A 87 -16.66 6.89 6.12
N TYR A 88 -16.12 6.42 5.00
CA TYR A 88 -15.13 7.16 4.20
C TYR A 88 -15.64 8.51 3.70
N GLY A 89 -16.91 8.61 3.29
CA GLY A 89 -17.50 9.87 2.86
C GLY A 89 -17.63 10.91 3.97
N GLU A 90 -17.92 10.49 5.21
CA GLU A 90 -17.96 11.39 6.38
C GLU A 90 -16.54 11.78 6.81
N ALA A 91 -15.62 10.82 6.82
CA ALA A 91 -14.21 11.07 7.11
C ALA A 91 -13.61 12.12 6.16
N ARG A 92 -13.88 12.03 4.86
CA ARG A 92 -13.42 13.04 3.88
C ARG A 92 -13.92 14.44 4.19
N LYS A 93 -15.19 14.60 4.56
CA LYS A 93 -15.73 15.93 4.90
C LYS A 93 -14.99 16.54 6.08
N GLU A 94 -14.65 15.73 7.08
CA GLU A 94 -13.87 16.18 8.24
C GLU A 94 -12.43 16.54 7.84
N PHE A 95 -11.77 15.73 7.01
CA PHE A 95 -10.44 16.07 6.48
C PHE A 95 -10.45 17.31 5.59
N GLU A 96 -11.49 17.54 4.80
CA GLU A 96 -11.67 18.77 4.02
C GLU A 96 -11.77 20.01 4.92
N GLN A 97 -12.40 19.91 6.09
CA GLN A 97 -12.38 20.99 7.08
C GLN A 97 -10.97 21.22 7.62
N ALA A 98 -10.23 20.15 7.96
CA ALA A 98 -8.85 20.25 8.42
C ALA A 98 -7.91 20.86 7.36
N GLN A 99 -8.13 20.54 6.09
CA GLN A 99 -7.35 21.07 4.96
C GLN A 99 -7.54 22.59 4.76
N ALA A 100 -8.55 23.20 5.36
CA ALA A 100 -8.73 24.65 5.33
C ALA A 100 -7.80 25.42 6.30
N SER A 101 -7.00 24.71 7.11
CA SER A 101 -5.95 25.33 7.95
C SER A 101 -4.95 26.12 7.10
N GLU A 102 -4.38 27.18 7.67
CA GLU A 102 -3.28 27.94 7.06
C GLU A 102 -1.91 27.25 7.24
N THR A 103 -1.85 26.20 8.06
CA THR A 103 -0.65 25.42 8.34
C THR A 103 -0.44 24.34 7.29
N MET A 104 0.65 24.44 6.52
CA MET A 104 1.01 23.47 5.48
C MET A 104 1.05 22.02 5.99
N GLU A 105 1.52 21.81 7.22
CA GLU A 105 1.56 20.49 7.85
C GLU A 105 0.15 19.86 7.96
N LEU A 106 -0.83 20.61 8.47
CA LEU A 106 -2.21 20.13 8.57
C LEU A 106 -2.85 19.94 7.20
N GLN A 107 -2.56 20.83 6.24
CA GLN A 107 -3.03 20.66 4.86
C GLN A 107 -2.50 19.37 4.23
N ALA A 108 -1.24 19.02 4.48
CA ALA A 108 -0.59 17.81 3.98
C ALA A 108 -1.18 16.56 4.65
N GLN A 109 -1.30 16.54 5.98
CA GLN A 109 -1.92 15.44 6.73
C GLN A 109 -3.37 15.19 6.26
N ALA A 110 -4.15 16.27 6.08
CA ALA A 110 -5.51 16.16 5.56
C ALA A 110 -5.55 15.63 4.12
N ALA A 111 -4.67 16.11 3.23
CA ALA A 111 -4.59 15.61 1.86
C ALA A 111 -4.24 14.11 1.81
N TYR A 112 -3.30 13.68 2.64
CA TYR A 112 -2.89 12.28 2.75
C TYR A 112 -4.06 11.40 3.20
N ASN A 113 -4.76 11.84 4.25
CA ASN A 113 -5.90 11.11 4.79
C ASN A 113 -7.11 11.08 3.82
N ILE A 114 -7.34 12.14 3.05
CA ILE A 114 -8.31 12.10 1.94
C ILE A 114 -7.90 11.05 0.91
N GLY A 115 -6.62 10.96 0.55
CA GLY A 115 -6.09 9.90 -0.32
C GLY A 115 -6.38 8.50 0.21
N ASN A 116 -6.11 8.27 1.50
CA ASN A 116 -6.39 7.00 2.17
C ASN A 116 -7.88 6.63 2.09
N THR A 117 -8.78 7.59 2.34
CA THR A 117 -10.23 7.34 2.28
C THR A 117 -10.70 6.94 0.89
N TYR A 118 -10.22 7.63 -0.16
CA TYR A 118 -10.57 7.30 -1.54
C TYR A 118 -10.04 5.93 -1.93
N PHE A 119 -8.80 5.62 -1.56
CA PHE A 119 -8.20 4.33 -1.84
C PHE A 119 -8.96 3.20 -1.17
N LYS A 120 -9.23 3.28 0.14
CA LYS A 120 -9.98 2.23 0.84
C LYS A 120 -11.41 2.07 0.35
N GLU A 121 -12.09 3.16 -0.02
CA GLU A 121 -13.41 3.06 -0.63
C GLU A 121 -13.36 2.42 -2.01
N ALA A 122 -12.37 2.76 -2.83
CA ALA A 122 -12.18 2.14 -4.15
C ALA A 122 -12.03 0.62 -4.04
N MET A 123 -11.26 0.14 -3.05
CA MET A 123 -11.04 -1.29 -2.82
C MET A 123 -12.29 -2.04 -2.34
N GLN A 124 -13.30 -1.34 -1.81
CA GLN A 124 -14.57 -1.93 -1.39
C GLN A 124 -15.69 -1.74 -2.43
N THR A 125 -15.42 -0.98 -3.49
CA THR A 125 -16.40 -0.63 -4.51
C THR A 125 -16.47 -1.72 -5.57
N ARG A 126 -17.68 -2.26 -5.79
CA ARG A 126 -17.93 -3.30 -6.79
C ARG A 126 -17.99 -2.77 -8.22
N ASP A 127 -18.49 -1.55 -8.39
CA ASP A 127 -18.55 -0.91 -9.69
C ASP A 127 -17.14 -0.49 -10.11
N GLN A 128 -16.62 -1.11 -11.18
CA GLN A 128 -15.24 -0.89 -11.61
C GLN A 128 -14.98 0.54 -12.10
N ASN A 129 -15.98 1.20 -12.68
CA ASN A 129 -15.85 2.58 -13.15
C ASN A 129 -15.79 3.54 -11.96
N GLN A 130 -16.64 3.31 -10.96
CA GLN A 130 -16.61 4.07 -9.72
C GLN A 130 -15.29 3.84 -8.96
N ALA A 131 -14.82 2.59 -8.86
CA ALA A 131 -13.53 2.28 -8.24
C ALA A 131 -12.37 2.99 -8.96
N LEU A 132 -12.36 3.00 -10.30
CA LEU A 132 -11.36 3.74 -11.08
C LEU A 132 -11.37 5.23 -10.80
N GLU A 133 -12.56 5.84 -10.68
CA GLU A 133 -12.65 7.26 -10.36
C GLU A 133 -12.13 7.55 -8.95
N LEU A 134 -12.51 6.73 -7.97
CA LEU A 134 -12.00 6.84 -6.60
C LEU A 134 -10.46 6.69 -6.55
N LEU A 135 -9.87 5.77 -7.31
CA LEU A 135 -8.41 5.64 -7.41
C LEU A 135 -7.75 6.89 -8.00
N LYS A 136 -8.34 7.53 -9.01
CA LYS A 136 -7.82 8.80 -9.55
C LYS A 136 -7.86 9.91 -8.50
N GLN A 137 -8.92 9.98 -7.71
CA GLN A 137 -9.02 10.96 -6.61
C GLN A 137 -7.98 10.69 -5.51
N ALA A 138 -7.71 9.41 -5.19
CA ALA A 138 -6.63 9.04 -4.29
C ALA A 138 -5.26 9.49 -4.82
N VAL A 139 -4.96 9.25 -6.11
CA VAL A 139 -3.72 9.74 -6.77
C VAL A 139 -3.59 11.27 -6.65
N ALA A 140 -4.65 12.02 -6.95
CA ALA A 140 -4.61 13.48 -6.84
C ALA A 140 -4.30 13.95 -5.41
N SER A 141 -4.86 13.26 -4.41
CA SER A 141 -4.70 13.59 -3.00
C SER A 141 -3.28 13.31 -2.47
N TYR A 142 -2.69 12.17 -2.85
CA TYR A 142 -1.28 11.90 -2.53
C TYR A 142 -0.32 12.83 -3.25
N ARG A 143 -0.60 13.20 -4.51
CA ARG A 143 0.19 14.22 -5.21
C ARG A 143 0.15 15.57 -4.49
N LYS A 144 -1.03 16.01 -4.02
CA LYS A 144 -1.16 17.23 -3.20
C LYS A 144 -0.37 17.13 -1.89
N THR A 145 -0.34 15.96 -1.26
CA THR A 145 0.51 15.72 -0.08
C THR A 145 1.98 15.94 -0.42
N LEU A 146 2.45 15.38 -1.53
CA LEU A 146 3.85 15.50 -1.98
C LEU A 146 4.22 16.89 -2.52
N GLU A 147 3.24 17.68 -2.95
CA GLU A 147 3.44 19.10 -3.28
C GLU A 147 3.72 19.93 -2.03
N LEU A 148 3.11 19.57 -0.89
CA LEU A 148 3.29 20.23 0.40
C LEU A 148 4.49 19.67 1.19
N THR A 149 4.69 18.36 1.12
CA THR A 149 5.73 17.61 1.84
C THR A 149 6.44 16.64 0.87
N PRO A 150 7.41 17.11 0.07
CA PRO A 150 8.05 16.28 -0.97
C PRO A 150 8.83 15.06 -0.45
N ASP A 151 9.23 15.07 0.80
CA ASP A 151 10.01 14.01 1.45
C ASP A 151 9.13 13.00 2.21
N ASP A 152 7.80 13.09 2.07
CA ASP A 152 6.87 12.13 2.66
C ASP A 152 6.97 10.77 1.94
N GLU A 153 7.73 9.86 2.54
CA GLU A 153 7.96 8.52 1.99
C GLU A 153 6.69 7.65 1.98
N ASP A 154 5.78 7.85 2.95
CA ASP A 154 4.53 7.09 3.02
C ASP A 154 3.59 7.52 1.89
N ALA A 155 3.52 8.83 1.62
CA ALA A 155 2.77 9.36 0.48
C ALA A 155 3.34 8.91 -0.87
N LYS A 156 4.68 8.79 -1.01
CA LYS A 156 5.31 8.22 -2.22
C LYS A 156 4.93 6.76 -2.40
N TYR A 157 5.04 5.97 -1.34
CA TYR A 157 4.68 4.55 -1.36
C TYR A 157 3.20 4.37 -1.73
N ASN A 158 2.29 5.05 -1.03
CA ASN A 158 0.86 4.95 -1.28
C ASN A 158 0.49 5.42 -2.69
N LEU A 159 1.12 6.48 -3.20
CA LEU A 159 0.91 6.92 -4.58
C LEU A 159 1.27 5.82 -5.58
N GLU A 160 2.38 5.11 -5.38
CA GLU A 160 2.78 4.00 -6.25
C GLU A 160 1.80 2.82 -6.13
N VAL A 161 1.39 2.44 -4.92
CA VAL A 161 0.39 1.38 -4.69
C VAL A 161 -0.91 1.70 -5.44
N VAL A 162 -1.46 2.91 -5.27
CA VAL A 162 -2.69 3.32 -5.95
C VAL A 162 -2.54 3.35 -7.47
N ARG A 163 -1.39 3.78 -7.98
CA ARG A 163 -1.11 3.73 -9.43
C ARG A 163 -1.13 2.31 -9.97
N ARG A 164 -0.55 1.34 -9.25
CA ARG A 164 -0.59 -0.08 -9.64
C ARG A 164 -2.00 -0.63 -9.69
N HIS A 165 -2.83 -0.33 -8.70
CA HIS A 165 -4.25 -0.72 -8.75
C HIS A 165 -4.99 -0.09 -9.93
N LEU A 166 -4.71 1.19 -10.22
CA LEU A 166 -5.33 1.90 -11.34
C LEU A 166 -4.90 1.30 -12.69
N ASP A 167 -3.63 0.98 -12.87
CA ASP A 167 -3.10 0.34 -14.08
C ASP A 167 -3.74 -1.04 -14.32
N VAL A 168 -3.79 -1.88 -13.28
CA VAL A 168 -4.41 -3.22 -13.34
C VAL A 168 -5.88 -3.09 -13.72
N LYS A 169 -6.65 -2.22 -13.05
CA LYS A 169 -8.08 -2.03 -13.34
C LYS A 169 -8.34 -1.46 -14.72
N GLN A 170 -7.51 -0.55 -15.22
CA GLN A 170 -7.66 -0.01 -16.58
C GLN A 170 -7.40 -1.07 -17.65
N GLN A 171 -6.43 -1.95 -17.43
CA GLN A 171 -6.14 -3.02 -18.39
C GLN A 171 -7.27 -4.07 -18.44
N GLN A 172 -7.95 -4.35 -17.32
CA GLN A 172 -9.14 -5.23 -17.31
C GLN A 172 -10.31 -4.67 -18.15
N GLN A 173 -10.37 -3.35 -18.35
CA GLN A 173 -11.41 -2.73 -19.20
C GLN A 173 -11.06 -2.74 -20.69
N GLN A 174 -9.80 -3.02 -21.06
CA GLN A 174 -9.45 -3.18 -22.46
C GLN A 174 -9.90 -4.57 -22.94
N PRO A 175 -10.55 -4.67 -24.12
CA PRO A 175 -10.80 -5.98 -24.71
C PRO A 175 -9.46 -6.70 -24.91
N GLN A 176 -9.32 -7.90 -24.33
CA GLN A 176 -8.16 -8.75 -24.60
C GLN A 176 -7.99 -8.90 -26.11
N PRO A 177 -6.76 -8.78 -26.66
CA PRO A 177 -6.50 -9.23 -28.01
C PRO A 177 -6.90 -10.71 -28.09
N GLN A 178 -7.82 -11.05 -28.99
CA GLN A 178 -8.11 -12.45 -29.29
C GLN A 178 -6.78 -13.16 -29.58
N PRO A 179 -6.53 -14.36 -29.03
CA PRO A 179 -5.43 -15.19 -29.50
C PRO A 179 -5.61 -15.38 -30.99
N GLN A 180 -4.68 -14.86 -31.80
CA GLN A 180 -4.64 -15.21 -33.22
C GLN A 180 -4.57 -16.74 -33.29
N PRO A 181 -5.46 -17.42 -34.03
CA PRO A 181 -5.30 -18.85 -34.27
C PRO A 181 -3.93 -19.02 -34.91
N GLN A 182 -3.03 -19.75 -34.24
CA GLN A 182 -1.82 -20.25 -34.88
C GLN A 182 -2.28 -21.07 -36.08
N ALA A 183 -2.12 -20.50 -37.28
CA ALA A 183 -2.31 -21.22 -38.52
C ALA A 183 -1.41 -22.46 -38.47
N GLY A 184 -2.02 -23.63 -38.55
CA GLY A 184 -1.33 -24.91 -38.51
C GLY A 184 -0.29 -24.99 -39.62
N ASN A 185 0.97 -25.09 -39.25
CA ASN A 185 2.00 -25.61 -40.14
C ASN A 185 1.85 -27.14 -40.17
N THR A 186 0.96 -27.62 -41.02
CA THR A 186 1.05 -28.97 -41.57
C THR A 186 2.21 -28.96 -42.57
N ALA A 187 3.43 -29.20 -42.10
CA ALA A 187 4.54 -29.53 -42.98
C ALA A 187 4.48 -31.05 -43.23
N GLU A 188 3.85 -31.44 -44.33
CA GLU A 188 4.07 -32.73 -44.96
C GLU A 188 5.57 -32.92 -45.20
N LYS A 189 6.15 -33.93 -44.55
CA LYS A 189 7.47 -34.44 -44.88
C LYS A 189 7.26 -35.80 -45.54
N GLN A 190 7.19 -35.78 -46.87
CA GLN A 190 7.25 -36.97 -47.70
C GLN A 190 8.58 -37.70 -47.50
N GLU A 191 8.46 -39.02 -47.39
CA GLU A 191 9.53 -40.01 -47.44
C GLU A 191 10.32 -39.92 -48.75
N GLN A 192 11.64 -40.05 -48.65
CA GLN A 192 12.42 -40.67 -49.69
C GLN A 192 13.53 -41.51 -49.04
N GLU A 193 13.28 -42.82 -48.99
CA GLU A 193 14.30 -43.85 -48.77
C GLU A 193 15.33 -43.82 -49.90
N GLN A 194 16.61 -43.87 -49.56
CA GLN A 194 17.53 -44.80 -50.22
C GLN A 194 18.71 -45.16 -49.33
N ALA A 195 18.80 -46.46 -49.07
CA ALA A 195 19.86 -47.13 -48.34
C ALA A 195 21.20 -47.10 -49.10
N GLN A 196 22.33 -47.11 -48.38
CA GLN A 196 23.31 -48.22 -48.44
C GLN A 196 24.51 -48.05 -47.50
N ALA A 197 24.78 -49.16 -46.79
CA ALA A 197 26.08 -49.75 -46.45
C ALA A 197 27.01 -49.08 -45.42
N GLN A 198 27.05 -49.73 -44.25
CA GLN A 198 28.25 -49.92 -43.42
C GLN A 198 29.26 -50.83 -44.14
N PRO A 199 30.59 -50.76 -43.85
CA PRO A 199 31.14 -51.32 -42.60
C PRO A 199 32.29 -50.53 -41.91
N GLN A 200 32.45 -50.77 -40.60
CA GLN A 200 33.65 -50.53 -39.77
C GLN A 200 34.87 -51.39 -40.22
N PRO A 201 36.13 -51.29 -39.68
CA PRO A 201 36.60 -50.72 -38.39
C PRO A 201 37.83 -49.75 -38.59
N GLN A 202 38.52 -49.11 -37.63
CA GLN A 202 39.18 -49.59 -36.41
C GLN A 202 39.91 -48.40 -35.69
N ALA A 203 39.96 -48.45 -34.35
CA ALA A 203 41.02 -48.02 -33.42
C ALA A 203 41.60 -46.58 -33.41
N GLY A 204 41.41 -45.91 -32.26
CA GLY A 204 42.53 -45.46 -31.41
C GLY A 204 42.88 -43.97 -31.40
N GLY A 205 42.82 -43.33 -30.22
CA GLY A 205 43.59 -42.12 -29.92
C GLY A 205 42.85 -41.02 -29.16
N THR A 206 43.05 -40.97 -27.86
CA THR A 206 42.64 -39.92 -26.91
C THR A 206 43.39 -38.60 -27.12
N ALA A 207 42.70 -37.46 -27.13
CA ALA A 207 43.09 -36.19 -26.48
C ALA A 207 41.98 -35.14 -26.67
N GLY A 208 41.69 -34.36 -25.62
CA GLY A 208 40.47 -33.58 -25.48
C GLY A 208 40.41 -32.26 -26.26
N GLU A 209 39.18 -31.89 -26.62
CA GLU A 209 38.77 -30.53 -26.95
C GLU A 209 37.56 -30.16 -26.08
N GLU A 210 37.66 -29.02 -25.42
CA GLU A 210 36.60 -28.35 -24.68
C GLU A 210 35.38 -28.05 -25.59
N PRO A 211 34.15 -28.45 -25.21
CA PRO A 211 32.96 -27.82 -25.75
C PRO A 211 32.68 -26.53 -24.96
N LYS A 212 32.71 -25.39 -25.68
CA LYS A 212 32.18 -24.10 -25.21
C LYS A 212 30.76 -24.29 -24.61
N PRO A 213 30.48 -23.78 -23.40
CA PRO A 213 29.12 -23.78 -22.89
C PRO A 213 28.26 -22.84 -23.74
N ALA A 214 27.14 -23.38 -24.21
CA ALA A 214 26.09 -22.69 -24.91
C ALA A 214 25.66 -21.44 -24.13
N ALA A 215 25.44 -20.35 -24.88
CA ALA A 215 24.87 -19.12 -24.39
C ALA A 215 23.58 -19.43 -23.62
N GLY A 216 23.57 -19.06 -22.34
CA GLY A 216 22.41 -19.19 -21.48
C GLY A 216 21.24 -18.42 -22.07
N GLU A 217 20.11 -19.12 -22.23
CA GLU A 217 18.82 -18.49 -22.42
C GLU A 217 18.61 -17.48 -21.28
N GLN A 218 18.65 -16.20 -21.63
CA GLN A 218 18.06 -15.15 -20.82
C GLN A 218 16.58 -15.47 -20.72
N LYS A 219 16.16 -16.07 -19.60
CA LYS A 219 14.76 -16.05 -19.19
C LYS A 219 14.31 -14.59 -19.19
N LYS A 220 13.43 -14.24 -20.14
CA LYS A 220 12.62 -13.03 -20.04
C LYS A 220 11.97 -13.02 -18.64
N PRO A 221 11.85 -11.86 -17.98
CA PRO A 221 11.00 -11.77 -16.79
C PRO A 221 9.64 -12.33 -17.19
N GLU A 222 9.18 -13.39 -16.51
CA GLU A 222 7.80 -13.84 -16.65
C GLU A 222 6.92 -12.64 -16.27
N GLU A 223 6.29 -12.02 -17.27
CA GLU A 223 5.29 -10.97 -17.06
C GLU A 223 4.19 -11.60 -16.20
N LEU A 224 4.07 -11.17 -14.94
CA LEU A 224 2.98 -11.60 -14.07
C LEU A 224 1.66 -11.41 -14.83
N SER A 225 0.82 -12.44 -14.85
CA SER A 225 -0.51 -12.28 -15.41
C SER A 225 -1.29 -11.23 -14.60
N GLN A 226 -2.25 -10.56 -15.23
CA GLN A 226 -3.04 -9.51 -14.57
C GLN A 226 -3.75 -10.03 -13.31
N GLU A 227 -4.22 -11.28 -13.35
CA GLU A 227 -4.84 -11.94 -12.20
C GLU A 227 -3.84 -12.19 -11.06
N GLU A 228 -2.60 -12.57 -11.38
CA GLU A 228 -1.55 -12.74 -10.38
C GLU A 228 -1.12 -11.39 -9.78
N ALA A 229 -1.05 -10.33 -10.59
CA ALA A 229 -0.76 -8.98 -10.11
C ALA A 229 -1.84 -8.47 -9.15
N GLU A 230 -3.13 -8.66 -9.47
CA GLU A 230 -4.23 -8.29 -8.59
C GLU A 230 -4.19 -9.10 -7.28
N ARG A 231 -3.99 -10.42 -7.35
CA ARG A 231 -3.85 -11.26 -6.15
C ARG A 231 -2.69 -10.84 -5.26
N LEU A 232 -1.57 -10.45 -5.85
CA LEU A 232 -0.41 -9.99 -5.10
C LEU A 232 -0.72 -8.67 -4.38
N LEU A 233 -1.35 -7.72 -5.06
CA LEU A 233 -1.75 -6.44 -4.47
C LEU A 233 -2.76 -6.63 -3.33
N ASP A 234 -3.77 -7.48 -3.54
CA ASP A 234 -4.75 -7.82 -2.52
C ASP A 234 -4.10 -8.50 -1.29
N ALA A 235 -3.13 -9.39 -1.53
CA ALA A 235 -2.38 -10.04 -0.47
C ALA A 235 -1.53 -9.04 0.35
N MET A 236 -0.86 -8.10 -0.33
CA MET A 236 -0.11 -7.03 0.34
C MET A 236 -1.03 -6.17 1.20
N GLN A 237 -2.19 -5.77 0.67
CA GLN A 237 -3.16 -4.99 1.42
C GLN A 237 -3.71 -5.76 2.64
N ALA A 238 -4.04 -7.03 2.47
CA ALA A 238 -4.54 -7.86 3.57
C ALA A 238 -3.50 -7.97 4.69
N GLN A 239 -2.22 -8.11 4.33
CA GLN A 239 -1.12 -8.15 5.29
C GLN A 239 -0.94 -6.81 6.03
N GLU A 240 -1.07 -5.67 5.35
CA GLU A 240 -1.03 -4.35 5.99
C GLU A 240 -2.19 -4.16 6.98
N GLU A 241 -3.41 -4.58 6.62
CA GLU A 241 -4.58 -4.51 7.49
C GLU A 241 -4.45 -5.39 8.72
N GLU A 242 -3.83 -6.57 8.59
CA GLU A 242 -3.54 -7.46 9.72
C GLU A 242 -2.53 -6.81 10.68
N GLN A 243 -1.42 -6.27 10.16
CA GLN A 243 -0.45 -5.56 10.98
C GLN A 243 -1.05 -4.34 11.69
N GLN A 244 -1.96 -3.63 11.02
CA GLN A 244 -2.67 -2.51 11.64
C GLN A 244 -3.55 -2.99 12.80
N LYS A 245 -4.28 -4.10 12.63
CA LYS A 245 -5.10 -4.69 13.71
C LYS A 245 -4.25 -5.16 14.89
N GLU A 246 -3.13 -5.83 14.62
CA GLU A 246 -2.20 -6.25 15.68
C GLU A 246 -1.69 -5.05 16.48
N ARG A 247 -1.36 -3.93 15.83
CA ARG A 247 -0.95 -2.70 16.51
C ARG A 247 -2.03 -2.16 17.44
N PHE A 248 -3.29 -2.13 16.99
CA PHE A 248 -4.41 -1.72 17.86
C PHE A 248 -4.61 -2.67 19.04
N GLN A 249 -4.45 -3.98 18.86
CA GLN A 249 -4.56 -4.97 19.94
C GLN A 249 -3.44 -4.79 20.97
N ILE A 250 -2.19 -4.64 20.52
CA ILE A 250 -1.05 -4.43 21.42
C ILE A 250 -1.23 -3.15 22.24
N ASN A 251 -1.72 -2.08 21.63
CA ASN A 251 -1.97 -0.82 22.33
C ASN A 251 -3.14 -0.92 23.31
N ALA A 252 -4.19 -1.65 22.97
CA ALA A 252 -5.35 -1.88 23.85
C ALA A 252 -5.01 -2.76 25.07
N GLU A 253 -4.09 -3.73 24.92
CA GLU A 253 -3.68 -4.65 25.99
C GLU A 253 -2.67 -4.04 26.99
N GLY A 254 -2.20 -2.81 26.74
CA GLY A 254 -1.37 -2.07 27.69
C GLY A 254 -0.15 -2.84 28.18
N ARG A 255 0.65 -3.43 27.28
CA ARG A 255 1.88 -4.12 27.71
C ARG A 255 2.84 -3.11 28.37
N PRO A 256 3.26 -3.33 29.62
CA PRO A 256 4.17 -2.43 30.32
C PRO A 256 5.56 -2.54 29.68
N GLY A 257 5.99 -1.55 28.91
CA GLY A 257 7.34 -1.54 28.33
C GLY A 257 7.64 -0.46 27.29
N GLY A 258 6.63 0.18 26.70
CA GLY A 258 6.83 1.40 25.91
C GLY A 258 6.84 2.60 26.84
N ARG A 259 7.89 3.43 26.81
CA ARG A 259 7.91 4.67 27.57
C ARG A 259 6.88 5.62 26.96
N ASP A 260 5.87 5.97 27.74
CA ASP A 260 4.95 7.06 27.45
C ASP A 260 5.66 8.39 27.70
N TRP A 261 6.37 8.90 26.68
CA TRP A 261 6.74 10.31 26.55
C TRP A 261 6.75 10.69 25.08
#